data_AF-A0A950L3J8-F1
#
_entry.id   AF-A0A950L3J8-F1
#
_cell.length_a   1.000
_cell.length_b   1.000
_cell.length_c   1.000
_cell.angle_alpha   90.00
_cell.angle_beta   90.00
_cell.angle_gamma   90.00
#
_symmetry.space_group_name_H-M   'P 1'
#
loop_
_entity.id
_entity.type
_entity.pdbx_description
1 polymer ?
#
loop_
_entity_poly.entity_id
_entity_poly.type
_entity_poly.pdbx_seq_one_letter_code
_entity_poly.pdbx_strand_id
1 'polypeptide(L)'
;MIASFRIFVFLGALALITSTLKASDVHIRSLPYLIKQPGTYVLDLNLSYNSETVDAIQITASNVRLDFQNHSISYLGTNANTVSACVESFGNSNVKIVHGSIVGFMLGVYAGKGANILVDDMNFHYQTMCGVYIGQDPEGSESPNSSVRGCVVTHTGYAPNGEVVSLTGDAVGLYGEWTATSNSVSSFPGIAVWPMRAADNNVIKNCEVGVQGEPTVIAEGNTIKATEFPYAGGVTVVRGGTVAATH
;
A
#
# COMPACT_ATOMS: atom_id res chain seq x y z
N MET A 1 73.10 22.77 31.86
CA MET A 1 72.69 21.72 30.89
C MET A 1 71.24 21.38 31.21
N ILE A 2 70.37 21.56 30.21
CA ILE A 2 68.91 21.58 30.28
C ILE A 2 68.37 20.15 30.20
N ALA A 3 67.33 19.82 30.98
CA ALA A 3 66.37 18.80 30.58
C ALA A 3 64.98 19.16 31.14
N SER A 4 64.20 19.85 30.31
CA SER A 4 62.80 20.19 30.53
C SER A 4 61.94 18.99 30.19
N PHE A 5 61.24 18.42 31.18
CA PHE A 5 60.35 17.27 31.01
C PHE A 5 58.94 17.80 30.69
N ARG A 6 58.54 17.75 29.41
CA ARG A 6 57.19 18.13 28.97
C ARG A 6 56.25 16.95 29.12
N ILE A 7 55.35 17.02 30.09
CA ILE A 7 54.20 16.11 30.21
C ILE A 7 53.20 16.49 29.12
N PHE A 8 53.09 15.66 28.08
CA PHE A 8 51.97 15.67 27.16
C PHE A 8 50.78 14.99 27.84
N VAL A 9 49.82 15.77 28.34
CA VAL A 9 48.50 15.25 28.72
C VAL A 9 47.75 14.97 27.43
N PHE A 10 47.64 13.69 27.08
CA PHE A 10 46.76 13.22 26.01
C PHE A 10 45.31 13.50 26.41
N LEU A 11 44.69 14.48 25.77
CA LEU A 11 43.25 14.69 25.79
C LEU A 11 42.62 13.52 25.01
N GLY A 12 42.28 12.44 25.71
CA GLY A 12 41.56 11.32 25.14
C GLY A 12 40.18 11.78 24.72
N ALA A 13 39.96 11.93 23.41
CA ALA A 13 38.64 12.11 22.84
C ALA A 13 37.83 10.84 23.12
N LEU A 14 36.98 10.89 24.14
CA LEU A 14 35.98 9.86 24.40
C LEU A 14 34.93 9.97 23.29
N ALA A 15 35.16 9.27 22.19
CA ALA A 15 34.15 9.07 21.16
C ALA A 15 32.96 8.35 21.83
N LEU A 16 31.86 9.07 22.04
CA LEU A 16 30.58 8.45 22.34
C LEU A 16 30.21 7.58 21.14
N ILE A 17 30.50 6.28 21.25
CA ILE A 17 29.88 5.26 20.40
C ILE A 17 28.43 5.20 20.87
N THR A 18 27.58 6.07 20.33
CA THR A 18 26.14 5.88 20.41
C THR A 18 25.82 4.67 19.54
N SER A 19 25.93 3.47 20.12
CA SER A 19 25.37 2.28 19.51
C SER A 19 23.89 2.55 19.33
N THR A 20 23.47 2.80 18.09
CA THR A 20 22.06 2.78 17.71
C THR A 20 21.57 1.36 17.90
N LEU A 21 21.12 1.06 19.13
CA LEU A 21 20.39 -0.15 19.41
C LEU A 21 19.18 -0.12 18.49
N LYS A 22 19.21 -0.96 17.45
CA LYS A 22 18.03 -1.21 16.63
C LYS A 22 16.96 -1.70 17.60
N ALA A 23 15.87 -0.95 17.74
CA ALA A 23 14.75 -1.40 18.54
C ALA A 23 14.32 -2.78 18.03
N SER A 24 14.07 -3.71 18.95
CA SER A 24 13.54 -5.03 18.59
C SER A 24 12.22 -4.85 17.85
N ASP A 25 11.97 -5.71 16.88
CA ASP A 25 10.70 -5.74 16.18
C ASP A 25 9.56 -6.01 17.17
N VAL A 26 8.42 -5.36 16.98
CA VAL A 26 7.22 -5.55 17.79
C VAL A 26 6.31 -6.55 17.08
N HIS A 27 6.05 -7.67 17.75
CA HIS A 27 5.29 -8.78 17.17
C HIS A 27 3.77 -8.58 17.38
N ILE A 28 3.01 -8.57 16.29
CA ILE A 28 1.54 -8.51 16.28
C ILE A 28 1.01 -9.95 16.21
N ARG A 29 0.27 -10.36 17.24
CA ARG A 29 -0.26 -11.73 17.38
C ARG A 29 -1.78 -11.79 17.57
N SER A 30 -2.45 -10.64 17.55
CA SER A 30 -3.89 -10.51 17.72
C SER A 30 -4.39 -9.24 17.06
N LEU A 31 -5.66 -9.26 16.64
CA LEU A 31 -6.36 -8.14 16.05
C LEU A 31 -7.60 -7.79 16.90
N PRO A 32 -8.02 -6.52 16.96
CA PRO A 32 -7.40 -5.36 16.33
C PRO A 32 -6.06 -4.97 17.00
N TYR A 33 -5.21 -4.23 16.30
CA TYR A 33 -3.93 -3.75 16.82
C TYR A 33 -3.70 -2.26 16.51
N LEU A 34 -3.17 -1.51 17.48
CA LEU A 34 -2.95 -0.07 17.38
C LEU A 34 -1.46 0.28 17.52
N ILE A 35 -0.86 0.75 16.43
CA ILE A 35 0.55 1.18 16.34
C ILE A 35 0.65 2.66 16.72
N LYS A 36 1.09 2.93 17.95
CA LYS A 36 1.21 4.30 18.50
C LYS A 36 2.62 4.89 18.46
N GLN A 37 3.63 4.10 18.12
CA GLN A 37 5.04 4.52 18.20
C GLN A 37 5.76 4.21 16.89
N PRO A 38 6.73 5.04 16.49
CA PRO A 38 7.66 4.71 15.41
C PRO A 38 8.36 3.36 15.67
N GLY A 39 8.61 2.58 14.62
CA GLY A 39 9.28 1.30 14.77
C GLY A 39 8.99 0.29 13.66
N THR A 40 9.50 -0.92 13.85
CA THR A 40 9.19 -2.07 13.00
C THR A 40 8.24 -3.01 13.72
N TYR A 41 7.17 -3.38 13.03
CA TYR A 41 6.10 -4.25 13.48
C TYR A 41 6.01 -5.43 12.53
N VAL A 42 5.86 -6.63 13.08
CA VAL A 42 5.87 -7.87 12.29
C VAL A 42 4.67 -8.75 12.63
N LEU A 43 4.09 -9.42 11.63
CA LEU A 43 3.19 -10.54 11.88
C LEU A 43 4.02 -11.81 12.11
N ASP A 44 3.68 -12.60 13.14
CA ASP A 44 4.32 -13.89 13.42
C ASP A 44 3.52 -15.09 12.89
N LEU A 45 2.26 -14.84 12.50
CA LEU A 45 1.32 -15.87 12.10
C LEU A 45 0.22 -15.26 11.25
N ASN A 46 -0.51 -16.13 10.55
CA ASN A 46 -1.76 -15.73 9.91
C ASN A 46 -2.79 -15.37 10.99
N LEU A 47 -3.49 -14.26 10.80
CA LEU A 47 -4.51 -13.75 11.72
C LEU A 47 -5.87 -13.71 11.03
N SER A 48 -6.91 -14.08 11.77
CA SER A 48 -8.29 -13.92 11.33
C SER A 48 -8.92 -12.72 12.02
N TYR A 49 -9.77 -12.02 11.27
CA TYR A 49 -10.49 -10.84 11.72
C TYR A 49 -11.99 -11.04 11.52
N ASN A 50 -12.80 -10.35 12.32
CA ASN A 50 -14.25 -10.59 12.40
C ASN A 50 -15.07 -9.32 12.74
N SER A 51 -14.56 -8.13 12.42
CA SER A 51 -15.28 -6.87 12.61
C SER A 51 -15.58 -6.18 11.27
N GLU A 52 -16.82 -5.74 11.11
CA GLU A 52 -17.29 -5.01 9.93
C GLU A 52 -16.93 -3.53 9.96
N THR A 53 -16.71 -2.94 11.14
CA THR A 53 -16.67 -1.48 11.34
C THR A 53 -15.38 -0.94 11.95
N VAL A 54 -14.52 -1.81 12.46
CA VAL A 54 -13.24 -1.42 13.06
C VAL A 54 -12.13 -1.91 12.16
N ASP A 55 -11.06 -1.12 11.99
CA ASP A 55 -9.91 -1.54 11.20
C ASP A 55 -9.07 -2.57 11.95
N ALA A 56 -8.51 -3.54 11.22
CA ALA A 56 -7.72 -4.61 11.85
C ALA A 56 -6.40 -4.07 12.44
N ILE A 57 -5.71 -3.18 11.73
CA ILE A 57 -4.51 -2.48 12.20
C ILE A 57 -4.68 -0.99 11.95
N GLN A 58 -4.57 -0.19 13.02
CA GLN A 58 -4.53 1.26 12.94
C GLN A 58 -3.11 1.76 13.23
N ILE A 59 -2.58 2.58 12.33
CA ILE A 59 -1.27 3.23 12.46
C ILE A 59 -1.52 4.70 12.78
N THR A 60 -1.13 5.14 13.98
CA THR A 60 -1.25 6.54 14.43
C THR A 60 0.11 7.16 14.70
N ALA A 61 1.18 6.63 14.09
CA ALA A 61 2.53 7.14 14.19
C ALA A 61 3.24 7.12 12.83
N SER A 62 4.14 8.09 12.63
CA SER A 62 5.04 8.14 11.47
C SER A 62 6.28 7.25 11.68
N ASN A 63 7.02 6.97 10.59
CA ASN A 63 8.22 6.13 10.60
C ASN A 63 7.93 4.70 11.08
N VAL A 64 6.91 4.10 10.49
CA VAL A 64 6.45 2.75 10.79
C VAL A 64 6.77 1.84 9.63
N ARG A 65 7.36 0.68 9.92
CA ARG A 65 7.42 -0.46 9.00
C ARG A 65 6.53 -1.55 9.55
N LEU A 66 5.45 -1.86 8.85
CA LEU A 66 4.63 -3.04 9.05
C LEU A 66 5.03 -4.10 8.03
N ASP A 67 5.66 -5.17 8.50
CA ASP A 67 6.12 -6.28 7.67
C ASP A 67 5.29 -7.52 7.99
N PHE A 68 4.57 -8.04 7.00
CA PHE A 68 3.71 -9.21 7.19
C PHE A 68 4.51 -10.51 7.23
N GLN A 69 5.81 -10.52 6.89
CA GLN A 69 6.67 -11.72 6.88
C GLN A 69 6.07 -12.93 6.14
N ASN A 70 5.36 -12.67 5.05
CA ASN A 70 4.60 -13.64 4.24
C ASN A 70 3.37 -14.24 4.93
N HIS A 71 2.94 -13.68 6.07
CA HIS A 71 1.68 -14.03 6.70
C HIS A 71 0.49 -13.26 6.12
N SER A 72 -0.71 -13.73 6.46
CA SER A 72 -1.97 -13.16 5.99
C SER A 72 -2.83 -12.60 7.13
N ILE A 73 -3.56 -11.53 6.86
CA ILE A 73 -4.74 -11.14 7.64
C ILE A 73 -5.99 -11.41 6.79
N SER A 74 -6.97 -12.13 7.32
CA SER A 74 -8.19 -12.49 6.60
C SER A 74 -9.45 -12.14 7.37
N TYR A 75 -10.43 -11.50 6.72
CA TYR A 75 -11.81 -11.44 7.20
C TYR A 75 -12.75 -12.13 6.20
N LEU A 76 -13.12 -13.38 6.50
CA LEU A 76 -13.93 -14.22 5.60
C LEU A 76 -15.44 -13.95 5.68
N GLY A 77 -15.88 -13.17 6.67
CA GLY A 77 -17.28 -12.74 6.83
C GLY A 77 -17.61 -11.43 6.09
N THR A 78 -16.65 -10.90 5.31
CA THR A 78 -16.85 -9.68 4.54
C THR A 78 -18.08 -9.79 3.65
N ASN A 79 -18.89 -8.74 3.70
CA ASN A 79 -20.13 -8.62 2.95
C ASN A 79 -20.32 -7.15 2.53
N ALA A 80 -21.43 -6.84 1.88
CA ALA A 80 -21.72 -5.49 1.39
C ALA A 80 -21.69 -4.41 2.49
N ASN A 81 -21.98 -4.75 3.75
CA ASN A 81 -21.96 -3.79 4.87
C ASN A 81 -20.59 -3.61 5.51
N THR A 82 -19.57 -4.34 5.06
CA THR A 82 -18.22 -4.20 5.60
C THR A 82 -17.65 -2.85 5.19
N VAL A 83 -17.25 -2.05 6.19
CA VAL A 83 -16.62 -0.74 5.99
C VAL A 83 -15.20 -0.67 6.57
N SER A 84 -14.70 -1.78 7.14
CA SER A 84 -13.36 -1.86 7.72
C SER A 84 -12.26 -1.93 6.66
N ALA A 85 -11.17 -1.24 6.94
CA ALA A 85 -9.88 -1.48 6.30
C ALA A 85 -9.10 -2.55 7.07
N CYS A 86 -8.21 -3.28 6.37
CA CYS A 86 -7.25 -4.13 7.09
C CYS A 86 -6.15 -3.29 7.74
N VAL A 87 -5.59 -2.33 7.00
CA VAL A 87 -4.58 -1.41 7.53
C VAL A 87 -5.01 0.01 7.25
N GLU A 88 -5.16 0.82 8.30
CA GLU A 88 -5.46 2.24 8.24
C GLU A 88 -4.25 3.07 8.68
N SER A 89 -3.90 4.11 7.93
CA SER A 89 -2.86 5.08 8.28
C SER A 89 -3.22 6.49 7.80
N PHE A 90 -3.85 7.27 8.65
CA PHE A 90 -4.28 8.63 8.32
C PHE A 90 -3.39 9.71 8.97
N GLY A 91 -2.86 10.63 8.17
CA GLY A 91 -1.99 11.74 8.61
C GLY A 91 -0.56 11.36 8.98
N ASN A 92 -0.14 10.10 8.74
CA ASN A 92 1.19 9.61 9.11
C ASN A 92 2.11 9.51 7.91
N SER A 93 3.38 9.84 8.08
CA SER A 93 4.39 9.81 7.02
C SER A 93 5.45 8.74 7.23
N ASN A 94 6.15 8.35 6.15
CA ASN A 94 7.19 7.31 6.17
C ASN A 94 6.65 5.96 6.67
N VAL A 95 5.46 5.57 6.18
CA VAL A 95 4.82 4.29 6.52
C VAL A 95 5.08 3.29 5.41
N LYS A 96 5.56 2.10 5.77
CA LYS A 96 5.82 0.99 4.85
C LYS A 96 4.98 -0.21 5.25
N ILE A 97 4.25 -0.80 4.31
CA ILE A 97 3.41 -1.99 4.51
C ILE A 97 3.84 -3.03 3.48
N VAL A 98 4.43 -4.14 3.91
CA VAL A 98 5.19 -5.01 3.00
C VAL A 98 5.08 -6.52 3.29
N HIS A 99 5.33 -7.33 2.25
CA HIS A 99 5.57 -8.78 2.30
C HIS A 99 4.44 -9.62 2.92
N GLY A 100 3.26 -9.69 2.30
CA GLY A 100 2.18 -10.50 2.86
C GLY A 100 0.90 -10.55 2.04
N SER A 101 -0.19 -10.92 2.72
CA SER A 101 -1.51 -10.98 2.09
C SER A 101 -2.62 -10.41 2.96
N ILE A 102 -3.60 -9.78 2.32
CA ILE A 102 -4.82 -9.27 2.93
C ILE A 102 -6.02 -9.82 2.16
N VAL A 103 -6.93 -10.48 2.87
CA VAL A 103 -8.10 -11.16 2.28
C VAL A 103 -9.39 -10.69 2.92
N GLY A 104 -10.37 -10.26 2.11
CA GLY A 104 -11.73 -9.97 2.59
C GLY A 104 -11.79 -8.75 3.50
N PHE A 105 -11.86 -7.55 2.92
CA PHE A 105 -12.06 -6.28 3.63
C PHE A 105 -12.74 -5.29 2.68
N MET A 106 -13.21 -4.13 3.16
CA MET A 106 -13.58 -3.07 2.22
C MET A 106 -12.35 -2.54 1.50
N LEU A 107 -11.34 -2.17 2.30
CA LEU A 107 -10.06 -1.65 1.86
C LEU A 107 -8.94 -2.56 2.38
N GLY A 108 -8.01 -2.96 1.52
CA GLY A 108 -6.82 -3.67 2.00
C GLY A 108 -5.91 -2.73 2.80
N VAL A 109 -5.41 -1.69 2.14
CA VAL A 109 -4.71 -0.58 2.78
C VAL A 109 -5.46 0.72 2.51
N TYR A 110 -5.74 1.48 3.55
CA TYR A 110 -6.23 2.85 3.48
C TYR A 110 -5.23 3.81 4.12
N ALA A 111 -4.65 4.70 3.32
CA ALA A 111 -3.77 5.75 3.81
C ALA A 111 -4.12 7.09 3.17
N GLY A 112 -4.05 8.17 3.94
CA GLY A 112 -4.38 9.52 3.47
C GLY A 112 -3.69 10.58 4.31
N LYS A 113 -3.59 11.81 3.79
CA LYS A 113 -2.93 12.97 4.45
C LYS A 113 -1.47 12.75 4.88
N GLY A 114 -0.80 11.72 4.37
CA GLY A 114 0.54 11.31 4.77
C GLY A 114 1.52 11.29 3.60
N ALA A 115 2.81 11.55 3.84
CA ALA A 115 3.83 11.53 2.79
C ALA A 115 4.72 10.28 2.86
N ASN A 116 5.33 9.91 1.73
CA ASN A 116 6.28 8.79 1.63
C ASN A 116 5.69 7.46 2.10
N ILE A 117 4.47 7.14 1.64
CA ILE A 117 3.83 5.85 1.91
C ILE A 117 4.30 4.81 0.90
N LEU A 118 4.69 3.63 1.37
CA LEU A 118 5.08 2.53 0.50
C LEU A 118 4.24 1.29 0.82
N VAL A 119 3.59 0.75 -0.21
CA VAL A 119 3.00 -0.59 -0.18
C VAL A 119 3.77 -1.46 -1.19
N ASP A 120 4.41 -2.52 -0.71
CA ASP A 120 5.40 -3.28 -1.49
C ASP A 120 5.22 -4.78 -1.31
N ASP A 121 5.21 -5.55 -2.39
CA ASP A 121 5.16 -7.02 -2.34
C ASP A 121 4.00 -7.56 -1.49
N MET A 122 2.80 -7.03 -1.74
CA MET A 122 1.56 -7.40 -1.04
C MET A 122 0.57 -8.09 -1.99
N ASN A 123 -0.16 -9.07 -1.46
CA ASN A 123 -1.23 -9.78 -2.17
C ASN A 123 -2.60 -9.42 -1.60
N PHE A 124 -3.40 -8.72 -2.37
CA PHE A 124 -4.76 -8.30 -2.04
C PHE A 124 -5.78 -9.18 -2.74
N HIS A 125 -6.69 -9.78 -1.98
CA HIS A 125 -7.72 -10.66 -2.52
C HIS A 125 -9.10 -10.37 -1.88
N TYR A 126 -10.16 -10.32 -2.69
CA TYR A 126 -11.55 -10.19 -2.22
C TYR A 126 -11.81 -8.91 -1.41
N GLN A 127 -11.22 -7.79 -1.84
CA GLN A 127 -11.60 -6.49 -1.31
C GLN A 127 -12.93 -6.06 -1.93
N THR A 128 -13.88 -5.57 -1.14
CA THR A 128 -15.20 -5.16 -1.69
C THR A 128 -15.14 -3.84 -2.43
N MET A 129 -14.15 -2.98 -2.10
CA MET A 129 -13.94 -1.68 -2.72
C MET A 129 -12.54 -1.56 -3.32
N CYS A 130 -11.47 -1.51 -2.50
CA CYS A 130 -10.11 -1.34 -3.03
C CYS A 130 -9.05 -2.23 -2.39
N GLY A 131 -8.09 -2.71 -3.19
CA GLY A 131 -6.87 -3.33 -2.67
C GLY A 131 -6.04 -2.33 -1.89
N VAL A 132 -5.66 -1.22 -2.53
CA VAL A 132 -4.92 -0.12 -1.92
C VAL A 132 -5.58 1.21 -2.26
N TYR A 133 -5.74 2.06 -1.25
CA TYR A 133 -6.19 3.44 -1.36
C TYR A 133 -5.15 4.33 -0.67
N ILE A 134 -4.40 5.14 -1.44
CA ILE A 134 -3.45 6.13 -0.89
C ILE A 134 -3.77 7.51 -1.46
N GLY A 135 -4.35 8.43 -0.70
CA GLY A 135 -4.54 9.79 -1.20
C GLY A 135 -5.85 10.43 -0.75
N GLN A 136 -6.45 11.18 -1.68
CA GLN A 136 -7.46 12.21 -1.43
C GLN A 136 -8.47 11.80 -0.38
N ASP A 137 -8.50 12.57 0.69
CA ASP A 137 -9.73 12.74 1.42
C ASP A 137 -10.64 13.72 0.64
N PRO A 138 -11.94 13.81 0.98
CA PRO A 138 -12.85 14.76 0.35
C PRO A 138 -12.40 16.23 0.40
N GLU A 139 -11.41 16.56 1.23
CA GLU A 139 -10.83 17.90 1.41
C GLU A 139 -9.64 18.19 0.47
N GLY A 140 -9.25 17.24 -0.40
CA GLY A 140 -8.19 17.44 -1.40
C GLY A 140 -6.77 17.29 -0.86
N SER A 141 -6.57 16.53 0.22
CA SER A 141 -5.25 16.34 0.80
C SER A 141 -4.43 15.28 0.04
N GLU A 142 -3.27 15.68 -0.51
CA GLU A 142 -2.36 14.78 -1.23
C GLU A 142 -1.59 13.85 -0.29
N SER A 143 -1.07 12.74 -0.84
CA SER A 143 -0.12 11.85 -0.17
C SER A 143 1.21 11.76 -0.93
N PRO A 144 2.00 12.84 -0.97
CA PRO A 144 3.10 12.99 -1.91
C PRO A 144 4.21 11.96 -1.70
N ASN A 145 4.93 11.67 -2.78
CA ASN A 145 6.06 10.73 -2.82
C ASN A 145 5.71 9.31 -2.36
N SER A 146 4.44 8.93 -2.46
CA SER A 146 3.98 7.58 -2.14
C SER A 146 4.08 6.66 -3.36
N SER A 147 4.15 5.35 -3.12
CA SER A 147 4.27 4.34 -4.17
C SER A 147 3.62 3.03 -3.76
N VAL A 148 3.02 2.34 -4.74
CA VAL A 148 2.64 0.93 -4.63
C VAL A 148 3.37 0.15 -5.71
N ARG A 149 4.09 -0.88 -5.32
CA ARG A 149 4.90 -1.65 -6.27
C ARG A 149 4.94 -3.13 -5.92
N GLY A 150 5.16 -3.97 -6.94
CA GLY A 150 5.25 -5.41 -6.76
C GLY A 150 4.01 -6.06 -6.16
N CYS A 151 2.86 -5.37 -6.13
CA CYS A 151 1.66 -5.89 -5.52
C CYS A 151 0.80 -6.68 -6.51
N VAL A 152 0.06 -7.64 -5.99
CA VAL A 152 -0.94 -8.41 -6.73
C VAL A 152 -2.31 -8.08 -6.16
N VAL A 153 -3.25 -7.65 -7.00
CA VAL A 153 -4.63 -7.36 -6.60
C VAL A 153 -5.58 -8.20 -7.43
N THR A 154 -6.41 -9.01 -6.77
CA THR A 154 -7.38 -9.88 -7.46
C THR A 154 -8.76 -9.88 -6.81
N HIS A 155 -9.78 -10.12 -7.62
CA HIS A 155 -11.17 -10.31 -7.16
C HIS A 155 -11.71 -9.13 -6.33
N THR A 156 -11.28 -7.91 -6.62
CA THR A 156 -11.89 -6.71 -6.06
C THR A 156 -13.35 -6.60 -6.52
N GLY A 157 -14.23 -6.16 -5.63
CA GLY A 157 -15.69 -6.13 -5.83
C GLY A 157 -16.42 -7.41 -5.42
N TYR A 158 -15.68 -8.43 -5.00
CA TYR A 158 -16.23 -9.72 -4.56
C TYR A 158 -15.96 -9.98 -3.09
N ALA A 159 -16.93 -10.57 -2.41
CA ALA A 159 -16.73 -11.14 -1.09
C ALA A 159 -15.97 -12.48 -1.21
N PRO A 160 -15.33 -12.97 -0.14
CA PRO A 160 -14.61 -14.25 -0.14
C PRO A 160 -15.47 -15.47 -0.52
N ASN A 161 -16.79 -15.39 -0.37
CA ASN A 161 -17.76 -16.40 -0.81
C ASN A 161 -18.04 -16.36 -2.33
N GLY A 162 -17.46 -15.42 -3.07
CA GLY A 162 -17.65 -15.23 -4.51
C GLY A 162 -18.86 -14.37 -4.89
N GLU A 163 -19.60 -13.85 -3.92
CA GLU A 163 -20.70 -12.92 -4.19
C GLU A 163 -20.15 -11.56 -4.64
N VAL A 164 -20.80 -10.97 -5.65
CA VAL A 164 -20.54 -9.57 -6.01
C VAL A 164 -21.12 -8.69 -4.91
N VAL A 165 -20.27 -7.91 -4.27
CA VAL A 165 -20.62 -7.05 -3.12
C VAL A 165 -20.21 -5.59 -3.31
N SER A 166 -19.62 -5.25 -4.47
CA SER A 166 -19.35 -3.85 -4.82
C SER A 166 -20.65 -3.06 -4.83
N LEU A 167 -20.81 -2.17 -3.84
CA LEU A 167 -22.04 -1.41 -3.63
C LEU A 167 -22.22 -0.23 -4.59
N THR A 168 -21.16 0.20 -5.30
CA THR A 168 -21.18 1.51 -5.98
C THR A 168 -20.71 1.50 -7.43
N GLY A 169 -20.24 0.37 -7.96
CA GLY A 169 -19.58 0.34 -9.28
C GLY A 169 -18.14 0.88 -9.25
N ASP A 170 -17.60 1.20 -8.07
CA ASP A 170 -16.28 1.82 -7.88
C ASP A 170 -15.21 0.85 -7.35
N ALA A 171 -15.33 -0.45 -7.63
CA ALA A 171 -14.34 -1.43 -7.15
C ALA A 171 -12.99 -1.26 -7.87
N VAL A 172 -12.04 -0.57 -7.24
CA VAL A 172 -10.76 -0.18 -7.82
C VAL A 172 -9.64 -1.04 -7.25
N GLY A 173 -8.82 -1.66 -8.10
CA GLY A 173 -7.68 -2.45 -7.61
C GLY A 173 -6.69 -1.60 -6.79
N LEU A 174 -6.31 -0.46 -7.34
CA LEU A 174 -5.27 0.44 -6.83
C LEU A 174 -5.69 1.90 -7.03
N TYR A 175 -5.98 2.63 -5.96
CA TYR A 175 -6.55 3.99 -6.00
C TYR A 175 -5.61 5.03 -5.37
N GLY A 176 -5.48 6.22 -5.97
CA GLY A 176 -4.96 7.43 -5.34
C GLY A 176 -3.79 8.15 -6.05
N GLU A 177 -3.11 9.06 -5.33
CA GLU A 177 -2.10 10.01 -5.84
C GLU A 177 -0.64 9.59 -5.63
N TRP A 178 -0.16 8.62 -6.40
CA TRP A 178 1.15 8.00 -6.18
C TRP A 178 1.74 7.37 -7.46
N THR A 179 2.86 6.67 -7.34
CA THR A 179 3.52 5.96 -8.45
C THR A 179 3.30 4.45 -8.37
N ALA A 180 2.65 3.85 -9.39
CA ALA A 180 2.44 2.40 -9.49
C ALA A 180 3.47 1.77 -10.39
N THR A 181 4.19 0.78 -9.88
CA THR A 181 5.22 0.10 -10.66
C THR A 181 5.17 -1.41 -10.49
N SER A 182 5.17 -2.14 -11.61
CA SER A 182 5.29 -3.61 -11.60
C SER A 182 4.20 -4.33 -10.79
N ASN A 183 2.96 -3.82 -10.81
CA ASN A 183 1.82 -4.46 -10.16
C ASN A 183 1.08 -5.40 -11.12
N SER A 184 0.43 -6.43 -10.58
CA SER A 184 -0.49 -7.30 -11.32
C SER A 184 -1.92 -7.09 -10.80
N VAL A 185 -2.79 -6.53 -11.63
CA VAL A 185 -4.18 -6.23 -11.26
C VAL A 185 -5.15 -7.04 -12.13
N SER A 186 -6.07 -7.76 -11.48
CA SER A 186 -7.21 -8.38 -12.15
C SER A 186 -8.48 -8.26 -11.31
N SER A 187 -9.34 -7.32 -11.68
CA SER A 187 -10.59 -7.05 -10.98
C SER A 187 -11.68 -6.65 -11.98
N PHE A 188 -12.94 -6.86 -11.63
CA PHE A 188 -14.09 -6.45 -12.43
C PHE A 188 -15.04 -5.64 -11.53
N PRO A 189 -15.40 -4.38 -11.87
CA PRO A 189 -14.87 -3.55 -12.94
C PRO A 189 -13.52 -2.96 -12.52
N GLY A 190 -12.40 -3.53 -12.97
CA GLY A 190 -11.12 -2.91 -12.68
C GLY A 190 -11.10 -1.51 -13.27
N ILE A 191 -10.79 -0.51 -12.46
CA ILE A 191 -10.61 0.88 -12.88
C ILE A 191 -9.55 1.48 -11.94
N ALA A 192 -8.87 2.52 -12.42
CA ALA A 192 -8.51 3.73 -11.66
C ALA A 192 -7.28 3.71 -10.75
N VAL A 193 -6.13 3.77 -11.42
CA VAL A 193 -4.93 4.51 -11.02
C VAL A 193 -5.22 6.04 -10.91
N TRP A 194 -6.13 6.44 -10.03
CA TRP A 194 -6.75 7.78 -10.05
C TRP A 194 -6.49 8.62 -8.80
N PRO A 195 -6.07 9.90 -8.91
CA PRO A 195 -5.23 10.49 -9.95
C PRO A 195 -3.74 10.25 -9.65
N MET A 196 -3.02 9.45 -10.44
CA MET A 196 -1.60 9.20 -10.15
C MET A 196 -0.62 10.25 -10.69
N ARG A 197 0.65 10.15 -10.30
CA ARG A 197 1.75 10.86 -10.97
C ARG A 197 2.33 10.05 -12.14
N ALA A 198 2.41 8.71 -12.03
CA ALA A 198 2.92 7.82 -13.09
C ALA A 198 2.54 6.34 -12.88
N ALA A 199 2.31 5.60 -13.96
CA ALA A 199 1.93 4.18 -13.96
C ALA A 199 2.82 3.37 -14.90
N ASP A 200 3.75 2.60 -14.35
CA ASP A 200 4.83 1.99 -15.13
C ASP A 200 4.91 0.47 -14.99
N ASN A 201 5.06 -0.24 -16.10
CA ASN A 201 5.31 -1.68 -16.15
C ASN A 201 4.28 -2.56 -15.41
N ASN A 202 3.03 -2.13 -15.31
CA ASN A 202 1.97 -2.91 -14.67
C ASN A 202 1.37 -3.93 -15.65
N VAL A 203 0.87 -5.05 -15.12
CA VAL A 203 0.11 -6.06 -15.86
C VAL A 203 -1.34 -5.98 -15.41
N ILE A 204 -2.23 -5.59 -16.31
CA ILE A 204 -3.65 -5.35 -16.03
C ILE A 204 -4.49 -6.24 -16.92
N LYS A 205 -5.44 -6.98 -16.34
CA LYS A 205 -6.28 -7.91 -17.10
C LYS A 205 -7.70 -8.03 -16.57
N ASN A 206 -8.65 -8.28 -17.46
CA ASN A 206 -10.07 -8.53 -17.12
C ASN A 206 -10.73 -7.37 -16.36
N CYS A 207 -10.31 -6.13 -16.68
CA CYS A 207 -10.78 -4.90 -16.07
C CYS A 207 -11.74 -4.15 -17.01
N GLU A 208 -12.63 -3.30 -16.49
CA GLU A 208 -13.42 -2.40 -17.36
C GLU A 208 -12.50 -1.32 -17.94
N VAL A 209 -11.73 -0.64 -17.08
CA VAL A 209 -10.72 0.36 -17.41
C VAL A 209 -9.34 -0.09 -16.92
N GLY A 210 -8.33 0.02 -17.79
CA GLY A 210 -6.96 -0.37 -17.47
C GLY A 210 -6.28 0.67 -16.58
N VAL A 211 -5.88 1.79 -17.19
CA VAL A 211 -5.28 2.94 -16.49
C VAL A 211 -6.17 4.17 -16.73
N GLN A 212 -6.70 4.75 -15.67
CA GLN A 212 -7.42 6.02 -15.73
C GLN A 212 -6.66 7.08 -14.97
N GLY A 213 -6.58 8.30 -15.47
CA GLY A 213 -5.86 9.37 -14.78
C GLY A 213 -5.95 10.70 -15.52
N GLU A 214 -5.61 11.80 -14.83
CA GLU A 214 -5.59 13.16 -15.37
C GLU A 214 -4.56 13.32 -16.52
N PRO A 215 -4.63 14.41 -17.31
CA PRO A 215 -3.72 14.65 -18.44
C PRO A 215 -2.22 14.60 -18.13
N THR A 216 -1.84 14.80 -16.87
CA THR A 216 -0.46 14.76 -16.38
C THR A 216 0.04 13.36 -16.05
N VAL A 217 -0.82 12.34 -16.05
CA VAL A 217 -0.44 10.95 -15.77
C VAL A 217 0.36 10.40 -16.93
N ILE A 218 1.58 9.95 -16.63
CA ILE A 218 2.42 9.23 -17.58
C ILE A 218 2.22 7.73 -17.38
N ALA A 219 1.87 7.02 -18.46
CA ALA A 219 1.81 5.57 -18.46
C ALA A 219 2.86 4.97 -19.40
N GLU A 220 3.77 4.15 -18.88
CA GLU A 220 4.86 3.54 -19.65
C GLU A 220 4.96 2.02 -19.45
N GLY A 221 5.14 1.24 -20.52
CA GLY A 221 5.50 -0.19 -20.40
C GLY A 221 4.42 -1.13 -19.84
N ASN A 222 3.18 -0.67 -19.69
CA ASN A 222 2.10 -1.49 -19.14
C ASN A 222 1.65 -2.59 -20.12
N THR A 223 1.24 -3.76 -19.63
CA THR A 223 0.60 -4.83 -20.43
C THR A 223 -0.87 -4.90 -20.05
N ILE A 224 -1.78 -4.59 -20.97
CA ILE A 224 -3.22 -4.54 -20.72
C ILE A 224 -3.94 -5.52 -21.63
N LYS A 225 -4.73 -6.44 -21.07
CA LYS A 225 -5.40 -7.52 -21.82
C LYS A 225 -6.84 -7.71 -21.36
N ALA A 226 -7.75 -7.98 -22.30
CA ALA A 226 -9.15 -8.23 -21.98
C ALA A 226 -9.74 -7.11 -21.10
N THR A 227 -9.52 -5.87 -21.55
CA THR A 227 -9.99 -4.66 -20.89
C THR A 227 -10.74 -3.83 -21.92
N GLU A 228 -11.92 -3.32 -21.56
CA GLU A 228 -12.78 -2.56 -22.46
C GLU A 228 -12.15 -1.21 -22.84
N PHE A 229 -11.65 -0.48 -21.83
CA PHE A 229 -10.97 0.80 -21.99
C PHE A 229 -9.54 0.74 -21.43
N PRO A 230 -8.54 0.37 -22.24
CA PRO A 230 -7.16 0.24 -21.76
C PRO A 230 -6.61 1.51 -21.09
N TYR A 231 -6.99 2.69 -21.60
CA TYR A 231 -6.63 3.99 -21.04
C TYR A 231 -7.84 4.93 -21.04
N ALA A 232 -8.01 5.74 -19.98
CA ALA A 232 -9.08 6.74 -19.84
C ALA A 232 -8.60 8.01 -19.11
N GLY A 233 -9.34 9.13 -19.20
CA GLY A 233 -9.13 10.33 -18.37
C GLY A 233 -8.10 11.37 -18.83
N GLY A 234 -7.43 11.18 -19.97
CA GLY A 234 -6.41 12.12 -20.48
C GLY A 234 -4.96 11.64 -20.33
N VAL A 235 -4.75 10.45 -19.76
CA VAL A 235 -3.44 9.78 -19.62
C VAL A 235 -2.54 9.95 -20.86
N THR A 236 -1.31 10.40 -20.62
CA THR A 236 -0.26 10.45 -21.64
C THR A 236 0.48 9.11 -21.69
N VAL A 237 0.38 8.39 -22.81
CA VAL A 237 1.07 7.11 -23.03
C VAL A 237 2.42 7.36 -23.71
N VAL A 238 3.53 7.13 -23.00
CA VAL A 238 4.87 7.53 -23.46
C VAL A 238 5.59 6.45 -24.28
N ARG A 239 5.38 5.16 -23.98
CA ARG A 239 5.84 4.03 -24.81
C ARG A 239 4.86 2.88 -24.79
N GLY A 240 4.58 2.34 -25.99
CA GLY A 240 3.53 1.37 -26.27
C GLY A 240 3.60 0.12 -25.40
N GLY A 241 2.67 0.04 -24.47
CA GLY A 241 2.28 -1.21 -23.83
C GLY A 241 1.67 -2.19 -24.82
N THR A 242 1.70 -3.49 -24.51
CA THR A 242 0.92 -4.46 -25.29
C THR A 242 -0.54 -4.34 -24.89
N VAL A 243 -1.37 -3.81 -25.79
CA VAL A 243 -2.83 -3.79 -25.64
C VAL A 243 -3.40 -4.89 -26.53
N ALA A 244 -3.99 -5.91 -25.92
CA ALA A 244 -4.75 -6.92 -26.64
C ALA A 244 -6.25 -6.71 -26.38
N ALA A 245 -6.97 -6.22 -27.39
CA ALA A 245 -8.41 -6.05 -27.33
C ALA A 245 -9.12 -7.42 -27.23
N THR A 246 -10.21 -7.48 -26.47
CA THR A 246 -11.15 -8.60 -26.45
C THR A 246 -12.10 -8.50 -27.65
N HIS A 247 -12.24 -9.60 -28.39
CA HIS A 247 -13.33 -9.81 -29.35
C HIS A 247 -14.61 -10.20 -28.62
#